data_AF-A0A2G5C1A4-F1
#
_entry.id   AF-A0A2G5C1A4-F1
#
_cell.length_a   1.000
_cell.length_b   1.000
_cell.length_c   1.000
_cell.angle_alpha   90.00
_cell.angle_beta   90.00
_cell.angle_gamma   90.00
#
_symmetry.space_group_name_H-M   'P 1'
#
loop_
_entity.id
_entity.type
_entity.pdbx_description
1 polymer ?
#
loop_
_entity_poly.entity_id
_entity_poly.type
_entity_poly.pdbx_seq_one_letter_code
_entity_poly.pdbx_strand_id
1 'polypeptide(L)'
;MSSILLFWQCGSVLKSRHLELLFFLRLSDSVFYLLSAPSFFSELFLILQPRMLMTVDENLKPLSVPVRVGQAVDVVGQAGRPKSITGFQTHSTPVILAAGDRAELTTEKYIPLSPILEGFVILRKNPDYMDDQ
;
A
#
# COMPACT_ATOMS: atom_id res chain seq x y z
N MET A 1 21.13 -47.31 -21.24
CA MET A 1 20.33 -46.45 -20.33
C MET A 1 21.02 -46.47 -18.96
N SER A 2 22.28 -46.08 -18.79
CA SER A 2 22.99 -44.85 -19.18
C SER A 2 22.23 -43.61 -18.72
N SER A 3 22.49 -43.19 -17.48
CA SER A 3 22.53 -41.76 -17.05
C SER A 3 22.73 -41.56 -15.53
N ILE A 4 22.83 -42.61 -14.70
CA ILE A 4 22.99 -42.45 -13.23
C ILE A 4 24.47 -42.37 -12.77
N LEU A 5 25.43 -42.53 -13.68
CA LEU A 5 26.85 -42.74 -13.35
C LEU A 5 27.78 -41.52 -13.45
N LEU A 6 27.28 -40.30 -13.69
CA LEU A 6 28.15 -39.12 -13.89
C LEU A 6 28.16 -38.09 -12.75
N PHE A 7 27.53 -38.37 -11.60
CA PHE A 7 27.59 -37.47 -10.43
C PHE A 7 28.46 -38.00 -9.29
N TRP A 8 29.37 -38.93 -9.60
CA TRP A 8 30.29 -39.55 -8.65
C TRP A 8 31.75 -39.30 -9.02
N GLN A 9 32.13 -38.03 -9.24
CA GLN A 9 33.54 -37.68 -9.41
C GLN A 9 33.84 -36.23 -9.01
N CYS A 10 33.36 -35.74 -7.87
CA CYS A 10 34.00 -34.58 -7.24
C CYS A 10 33.61 -34.44 -5.77
N GLY A 11 34.59 -34.41 -4.88
CA GLY A 11 34.43 -33.80 -3.57
C GLY A 11 34.53 -34.73 -2.36
N SER A 12 35.70 -35.31 -2.14
CA SER A 12 36.22 -35.42 -0.78
C SER A 12 36.45 -34.01 -0.22
N VAL A 13 35.40 -33.35 0.27
CA VAL A 13 35.47 -32.22 1.23
C VAL A 13 34.44 -32.50 2.31
N LEU A 14 34.83 -33.46 3.14
CA LEU A 14 34.09 -33.97 4.27
C LEU A 14 34.12 -32.92 5.39
N LYS A 15 32.97 -32.77 6.07
CA LYS A 15 32.82 -32.34 7.47
C LYS A 15 32.60 -30.85 7.81
N SER A 16 31.88 -30.07 6.99
CA SER A 16 31.24 -28.83 7.52
C SER A 16 30.03 -28.32 6.71
N ARG A 17 29.25 -29.21 6.08
CA ARG A 17 28.07 -28.83 5.27
C ARG A 17 26.79 -29.64 5.54
N HIS A 18 26.80 -30.50 6.56
CA HIS A 18 25.66 -31.35 6.85
C HIS A 18 24.57 -30.63 7.68
N LEU A 19 24.92 -29.55 8.39
CA LEU A 19 23.96 -28.73 9.14
C LEU A 19 23.21 -27.72 8.24
N GLU A 20 23.86 -27.12 7.25
CA GLU A 20 23.18 -26.14 6.39
C GLU A 20 22.15 -26.77 5.45
N LEU A 21 22.42 -27.98 4.93
CA LEU A 21 21.45 -28.71 4.11
C LEU A 21 20.22 -29.18 4.91
N LEU A 22 20.41 -29.53 6.19
CA LEU A 22 19.30 -29.83 7.09
C LEU A 22 18.50 -28.59 7.48
N PHE A 23 19.15 -27.42 7.58
CA PHE A 23 18.46 -26.14 7.81
C PHE A 23 17.62 -25.73 6.60
N PHE A 24 18.16 -25.91 5.39
CA PHE A 24 17.47 -25.60 4.13
C PHE A 24 16.29 -26.55 3.86
N LEU A 25 16.46 -27.87 4.11
CA LEU A 25 15.38 -28.86 3.99
C LEU A 25 14.30 -28.71 5.08
N ARG A 26 14.67 -28.30 6.29
CA ARG A 26 13.68 -28.03 7.36
C ARG A 26 12.87 -26.75 7.11
N LEU A 27 13.46 -25.78 6.41
CA LEU A 27 12.78 -24.56 5.94
C LEU A 27 11.79 -24.86 4.81
N SER A 28 12.12 -25.73 3.84
CA SER A 28 11.17 -26.12 2.80
C SER A 28 9.96 -26.85 3.37
N ASP A 29 10.17 -27.76 4.33
CA ASP A 29 9.09 -28.55 4.91
C ASP A 29 8.17 -27.68 5.79
N SER A 30 8.72 -26.78 6.62
CA SER A 30 7.88 -25.93 7.49
C SER A 30 7.06 -24.89 6.71
N VAL A 31 7.63 -24.31 5.64
CA VAL A 31 6.91 -23.38 4.76
C VAL A 31 5.81 -24.11 3.97
N PHE A 32 6.06 -25.36 3.56
CA PHE A 32 5.08 -26.19 2.87
C PHE A 32 3.94 -26.65 3.79
N TYR A 33 4.23 -26.99 5.05
CA TYR A 33 3.20 -27.33 6.05
C TYR A 33 2.31 -26.14 6.43
N LEU A 34 2.86 -24.92 6.48
CA LEU A 34 2.07 -23.69 6.65
C LEU A 34 1.19 -23.37 5.45
N LEU A 35 1.59 -23.77 4.24
CA LEU A 35 0.82 -23.62 3.00
C LEU A 35 -0.33 -24.64 2.87
N SER A 36 -0.25 -25.77 3.58
CA SER A 36 -1.23 -26.87 3.53
C SER A 36 -2.46 -26.66 4.44
N ALA A 37 -2.43 -25.69 5.36
CA ALA A 37 -3.54 -25.44 6.28
C ALA A 37 -4.51 -24.39 5.69
N PRO A 38 -5.71 -24.78 5.23
CA PRO A 38 -6.66 -23.83 4.63
C PRO A 38 -7.14 -22.75 5.61
N SER A 39 -7.06 -23.00 6.92
CA SER A 39 -7.44 -22.04 7.97
C SER A 39 -6.54 -20.79 7.96
N PHE A 40 -5.23 -20.97 7.81
CA PHE A 40 -4.24 -19.89 7.87
C PHE A 40 -4.43 -18.85 6.76
N PHE A 41 -4.89 -19.30 5.58
CA PHE A 41 -5.12 -18.42 4.44
C PHE A 41 -6.34 -17.52 4.64
N SER A 42 -7.35 -18.00 5.37
CA SER A 42 -8.58 -17.25 5.66
C SER A 42 -8.37 -16.14 6.69
N GLU A 43 -7.52 -16.40 7.71
CA GLU A 43 -7.15 -15.40 8.72
C GLU A 43 -6.32 -14.26 8.12
N LEU A 44 -5.43 -14.57 7.17
CA LEU A 44 -4.61 -13.57 6.48
C LEU A 44 -5.45 -12.59 5.64
N PHE A 45 -6.52 -13.09 5.02
CA PHE A 45 -7.38 -12.29 4.13
C PHE A 45 -8.20 -11.23 4.88
N LEU A 46 -8.56 -11.48 6.15
CA LEU A 46 -9.34 -10.54 6.96
C LEU A 46 -8.55 -9.28 7.38
N ILE A 47 -7.22 -9.31 7.30
CA ILE A 47 -6.35 -8.21 7.74
C ILE A 47 -6.07 -7.20 6.60
N LEU A 48 -6.31 -7.58 5.35
CA LEU A 48 -6.00 -6.77 4.17
C LEU A 48 -7.12 -5.76 3.85
N GLN A 49 -7.38 -4.81 4.73
CA GLN A 49 -8.22 -3.66 4.40
C GLN A 49 -7.34 -2.53 3.79
N PRO A 50 -7.35 -2.32 2.45
CA PRO A 50 -6.56 -1.24 1.85
C PRO A 50 -7.13 0.12 2.26
N ARG A 51 -6.25 1.09 2.57
CA ARG A 51 -6.64 2.49 2.77
C ARG A 51 -6.96 3.10 1.40
N MET A 52 -8.24 3.19 1.07
CA MET A 52 -8.73 3.77 -0.19
C MET A 52 -9.40 5.11 0.08
N LEU A 53 -9.17 6.10 -0.79
CA LEU A 53 -9.89 7.37 -0.79
C LEU A 53 -10.86 7.42 -1.97
N MET A 54 -12.13 7.58 -1.64
CA MET A 54 -13.28 7.71 -2.53
C MET A 54 -14.01 9.01 -2.20
N THR A 55 -14.25 9.85 -3.20
CA THR A 55 -14.96 11.12 -3.04
C THR A 55 -16.37 11.04 -3.60
N VAL A 56 -17.32 11.56 -2.83
CA VAL A 56 -18.75 11.48 -3.11
C VAL A 56 -19.37 12.87 -2.96
N ASP A 57 -20.32 13.21 -3.82
CA ASP A 57 -21.08 14.47 -3.72
C ASP A 57 -22.19 14.38 -2.65
N GLU A 58 -22.86 15.50 -2.35
CA GLU A 58 -23.99 15.54 -1.40
C GLU A 58 -25.16 14.63 -1.81
N ASN A 59 -25.29 14.36 -3.11
CA ASN A 59 -26.29 13.45 -3.68
C ASN A 59 -25.85 11.97 -3.71
N LEU A 60 -24.80 11.62 -2.97
CA LEU A 60 -24.20 10.28 -2.91
C LEU A 60 -23.71 9.75 -4.27
N LYS A 61 -23.39 10.65 -5.21
CA LYS A 61 -22.82 10.29 -6.51
C LYS A 61 -21.30 10.26 -6.44
N PRO A 62 -20.64 9.24 -7.01
CA PRO A 62 -19.19 9.21 -7.07
C PRO A 62 -18.69 10.39 -7.89
N LEU A 63 -17.72 11.12 -7.36
CA LEU A 63 -17.16 12.31 -7.98
C LEU A 63 -15.64 12.12 -8.08
N SER A 64 -15.08 12.28 -9.27
CA SER A 64 -13.62 12.25 -9.47
C SER A 64 -13.05 13.65 -9.29
N VAL A 65 -12.16 13.82 -8.31
CA VAL A 65 -11.52 15.09 -7.98
C VAL A 65 -10.01 14.89 -7.93
N PRO A 66 -9.20 15.86 -8.42
CA PRO A 66 -7.76 15.79 -8.31
C PRO A 66 -7.29 15.96 -6.85
N VAL A 67 -6.51 14.98 -6.38
CA VAL A 67 -5.92 14.92 -5.05
C VAL A 67 -4.40 14.80 -5.16
N ARG A 68 -3.68 15.47 -4.27
CA ARG A 68 -2.24 15.26 -4.09
C ARG A 68 -2.04 14.26 -2.97
N VAL A 69 -1.18 13.28 -3.20
CA VAL A 69 -0.86 12.25 -2.22
C VAL A 69 0.64 12.32 -1.93
N GLY A 70 0.98 12.22 -0.66
CA GLY A 70 2.36 12.02 -0.24
C GLY A 70 2.49 11.83 1.25
N GLN A 71 3.74 11.76 1.71
CA GLN A 71 4.04 11.47 3.09
C GLN A 71 3.53 12.60 3.99
N ALA A 72 2.91 12.24 5.11
CA ALA A 72 2.51 13.20 6.14
C ALA A 72 3.75 13.88 6.73
N VAL A 73 3.80 15.21 6.67
CA VAL A 73 4.84 16.02 7.33
C VAL A 73 4.19 16.89 8.39
N ASP A 74 4.87 17.01 9.52
CA ASP A 74 4.43 17.92 10.57
C ASP A 74 4.64 19.38 10.15
N VAL A 75 3.63 20.20 10.40
CA VAL A 75 3.58 21.61 9.99
C VAL A 75 4.45 22.51 10.87
N VAL A 76 4.86 22.04 12.06
CA VAL A 76 5.56 22.82 13.09
C VAL A 76 6.99 23.22 12.67
N GLY A 77 7.57 22.58 11.65
CA GLY A 77 8.95 22.85 11.18
C GLY A 77 9.07 23.48 9.78
N GLN A 78 7.96 23.80 9.11
CA GLN A 78 8.01 24.27 7.73
C GLN A 78 8.06 25.79 7.63
N ALA A 79 8.99 26.32 6.82
CA ALA A 79 9.05 27.74 6.49
C ALA A 79 8.03 28.11 5.39
N GLY A 80 7.34 29.23 5.53
CA GLY A 80 6.37 29.72 4.55
C GLY A 80 4.92 29.32 4.86
N ARG A 81 4.14 28.95 3.82
CA ARG A 81 2.77 28.41 3.97
C ARG A 81 2.88 26.89 4.15
N PRO A 82 2.76 26.38 5.39
CA PRO A 82 3.02 24.97 5.67
C PRO A 82 2.02 24.09 4.92
N LYS A 83 2.52 23.04 4.26
CA LYS A 83 1.69 21.99 3.64
C LYS A 83 1.79 20.71 4.44
N SER A 84 0.67 20.03 4.61
CA SER A 84 0.61 18.81 5.43
C SER A 84 1.22 17.58 4.75
N ILE A 85 1.45 17.65 3.43
CA ILE A 85 1.92 16.55 2.59
C ILE A 85 3.23 16.91 1.87
N THR A 86 4.07 15.91 1.62
CA THR A 86 5.13 16.00 0.61
C THR A 86 4.59 15.75 -0.79
N GLY A 87 5.30 16.23 -1.81
CA GLY A 87 5.05 15.87 -3.21
C GLY A 87 4.14 16.83 -3.99
N PHE A 88 4.30 16.79 -5.31
CA PHE A 88 3.54 17.59 -6.27
C PHE A 88 2.75 16.73 -7.27
N GLN A 89 2.80 15.39 -7.11
CA GLN A 89 2.04 14.50 -7.97
C GLN A 89 0.55 14.60 -7.66
N THR A 90 -0.26 14.66 -8.72
CA THR A 90 -1.71 14.78 -8.63
C THR A 90 -2.33 13.53 -9.23
N HIS A 91 -3.22 12.90 -8.48
CA HIS A 91 -3.99 11.72 -8.87
C HIS A 91 -5.48 12.07 -8.88
N SER A 92 -6.26 11.42 -9.73
CA SER A 92 -7.72 11.52 -9.67
C SER A 92 -8.28 10.44 -8.75
N THR A 93 -9.24 10.79 -7.90
CA THR A 93 -9.96 9.79 -7.10
C THR A 93 -10.76 8.84 -8.01
N PRO A 94 -10.82 7.53 -7.69
CA PRO A 94 -10.33 6.90 -6.45
C PRO A 94 -8.84 6.57 -6.43
N VAL A 95 -8.22 6.70 -5.25
CA VAL A 95 -6.80 6.40 -5.05
C VAL A 95 -6.58 5.49 -3.84
N ILE A 96 -5.56 4.63 -3.92
CA ILE A 96 -5.10 3.83 -2.78
C ILE A 96 -3.95 4.58 -2.12
N LEU A 97 -4.05 4.79 -0.81
CA LEU A 97 -3.04 5.46 0.00
C LEU A 97 -2.12 4.42 0.62
N ALA A 98 -0.80 4.64 0.55
CA ALA A 98 0.14 3.79 1.26
C ALA A 98 0.10 4.09 2.78
N ALA A 99 0.82 3.27 3.55
CA ALA A 99 0.97 3.49 4.99
C ALA A 99 1.76 4.78 5.24
N GLY A 100 1.19 5.71 6.02
CA GLY A 100 1.82 7.01 6.33
C GLY A 100 1.59 8.11 5.29
N ASP A 101 0.95 7.79 4.15
CA ASP A 101 0.53 8.79 3.19
C ASP A 101 -0.73 9.53 3.67
N ARG A 102 -0.80 10.80 3.29
CA ARG A 102 -1.95 11.68 3.42
C ARG A 102 -2.32 12.25 2.06
N ALA A 103 -3.61 12.48 1.86
CA ALA A 103 -4.13 13.13 0.68
C ALA A 103 -4.61 14.55 1.01
N GLU A 104 -4.44 15.46 0.06
CA GLU A 104 -4.93 16.84 0.10
C GLU A 104 -5.64 17.18 -1.22
N LEU A 105 -6.75 17.91 -1.18
CA LEU A 105 -7.44 18.33 -2.41
C LEU A 105 -6.59 19.33 -3.19
N THR A 106 -6.55 19.21 -4.52
CA THR A 106 -5.82 20.16 -5.37
C THR A 106 -6.66 21.39 -5.73
N THR A 107 -7.99 21.27 -5.68
CA THR A 107 -8.93 22.29 -6.19
C THR A 107 -9.79 22.84 -5.06
N GLU A 108 -10.04 24.15 -5.08
CA GLU A 108 -10.88 24.86 -4.09
C GLU A 108 -12.39 24.84 -4.42
N LYS A 109 -12.76 24.18 -5.52
CA LYS A 109 -14.14 23.98 -5.99
C LYS A 109 -14.99 23.17 -5.02
N TYR A 110 -14.34 22.28 -4.27
CA TYR A 110 -15.01 21.39 -3.33
C TYR A 110 -14.42 21.54 -1.95
N ILE A 111 -15.29 21.60 -0.94
CA ILE A 111 -14.94 21.63 0.47
C ILE A 111 -15.25 20.25 1.05
N PRO A 112 -14.26 19.55 1.62
CA PRO A 112 -14.50 18.28 2.27
C PRO A 112 -15.17 18.50 3.63
N LEU A 113 -16.13 17.65 3.99
CA LEU A 113 -16.77 17.70 5.31
C LEU A 113 -15.85 17.19 6.43
N SER A 114 -14.91 16.30 6.09
CA SER A 114 -13.89 15.80 7.02
C SER A 114 -12.51 16.41 6.71
N PRO A 115 -11.72 16.76 7.74
CA PRO A 115 -10.35 17.26 7.53
C PRO A 115 -9.38 16.18 7.05
N ILE A 116 -9.70 14.90 7.27
CA ILE A 116 -8.91 13.75 6.85
C ILE A 116 -9.55 13.15 5.59
N LEU A 117 -8.75 13.01 4.53
CA LEU A 117 -9.18 12.46 3.25
C LEU A 117 -8.86 10.96 3.15
N GLU A 118 -9.60 10.14 3.89
CA GLU A 118 -9.44 8.68 3.91
C GLU A 118 -10.80 7.99 3.88
N GLY A 119 -10.90 6.83 3.22
CA GLY A 119 -12.15 6.10 3.10
C GLY A 119 -13.12 6.80 2.15
N PHE A 120 -14.37 6.93 2.57
CA PHE A 120 -15.40 7.66 1.85
C PHE A 120 -15.53 9.07 2.40
N VAL A 121 -15.27 10.06 1.55
CA VAL A 121 -15.34 11.48 1.92
C VAL A 121 -16.43 12.16 1.11
N ILE A 122 -17.33 12.83 1.81
CA ILE A 122 -18.36 13.65 1.18
C ILE A 122 -17.79 15.05 0.94
N LEU A 123 -17.90 15.49 -0.30
CA LEU A 123 -17.50 16.80 -0.79
C LEU A 123 -18.74 17.66 -1.02
N ARG A 124 -18.70 18.88 -0.49
CA ARG A 124 -19.67 19.93 -0.76
C ARG A 124 -19.11 20.87 -1.82
N LYS A 125 -19.95 21.34 -2.75
CA LYS A 125 -19.55 22.41 -3.68
C LYS A 125 -19.34 23.71 -2.92
N ASN A 126 -18.23 24.37 -3.16
CA ASN A 126 -17.92 25.65 -2.56
C ASN A 126 -18.82 26.75 -3.18
N PRO A 127 -19.67 27.45 -2.40
CA PRO A 127 -20.52 28.53 -2.92
C PRO A 127 -19.72 29.78 -3.31
N ASP A 128 -18.54 29.98 -2.72
CA ASP A 128 -17.68 31.15 -2.97
C ASP A 128 -16.72 30.94 -4.14
N TYR A 129 -16.74 29.75 -4.75
CA TYR A 129 -15.89 29.44 -5.88
C TYR A 129 -16.45 30.09 -7.15
N MET A 130 -15.83 31.19 -7.56
CA MET A 130 -16.05 31.82 -8.84
C MET A 130 -15.20 31.09 -9.88
N ASP A 131 -15.84 30.52 -10.91
CA ASP A 131 -15.12 30.04 -12.09
C ASP A 131 -14.59 31.29 -12.83
N ASP A 132 -13.40 31.76 -12.46
CA ASP A 132 -12.64 32.74 -13.24
C ASP A 132 -12.29 32.08 -14.58
N GLN A 133 -13.10 32.35 -15.59
CA GLN A 133 -13.05 31.75 -16.92
C GLN A 133 -11.81 32.18 -17.71
#